data_AF-A0A968KMN7-F1
#
_entry.id   AF-A0A968KMN7-F1
#
_cell.length_a   1.000
_cell.length_b   1.000
_cell.length_c   1.000
_cell.angle_alpha   90.00
_cell.angle_beta   90.00
_cell.angle_gamma   90.00
#
_symmetry.space_group_name_H-M   'P 1'
#
loop_
_entity.id
_entity.type
_entity.pdbx_description
1 polymer ?
#
loop_
_entity_poly.entity_id
_entity_poly.type
_entity_poly.pdbx_seq_one_letter_code
_entity_poly.pdbx_strand_id
1 'polypeptide(L)' 'EVRISRDTFLNGVHKVQGIVETKGAMPILSHLLMSTEKDGICIQATDLE' A
#
# COMPACT_ATOMS: atom_id res chain seq x y z
N GLU A 1 -10.79 -14.55 -0.14
CA GLU A 1 -9.75 -14.54 -1.19
C GLU A 1 -10.09 -13.44 -2.19
N VAL A 2 -9.12 -12.64 -2.63
CA VAL A 2 -9.31 -11.61 -3.65
C VAL A 2 -8.34 -11.88 -4.80
N ARG A 3 -8.81 -11.71 -6.04
CA ARG A 3 -7.99 -11.86 -7.25
C ARG A 3 -7.88 -10.53 -7.97
N ILE A 4 -6.64 -10.12 -8.22
CA ILE A 4 -6.30 -8.89 -8.94
C ILE A 4 -5.21 -9.22 -9.96
N SER A 5 -5.24 -8.57 -11.13
CA SER A 5 -4.18 -8.72 -12.12
C SER A 5 -2.88 -8.12 -11.59
N ARG A 6 -1.75 -8.71 -12.00
CA ARG A 6 -0.41 -8.22 -11.63
C ARG A 6 -0.24 -6.74 -12.01
N ASP A 7 -0.62 -6.36 -13.22
CA ASP A 7 -0.40 -5.01 -13.73
C ASP A 7 -1.21 -3.97 -12.94
N THR A 8 -2.48 -4.28 -12.63
CA THR A 8 -3.32 -3.38 -11.83
C THR A 8 -2.78 -3.25 -10.41
N PHE A 9 -2.36 -4.36 -9.81
CA PHE A 9 -1.76 -4.33 -8.47
C PHE A 9 -0.44 -3.55 -8.43
N LEU A 10 0.46 -3.82 -9.39
CA LEU A 10 1.75 -3.15 -9.50
C LEU A 10 1.58 -1.64 -9.71
N ASN A 11 0.65 -1.24 -10.58
CA ASN A 11 0.32 0.17 -10.80
C ASN A 11 -0.20 0.86 -9.53
N GLY A 12 -0.96 0.16 -8.69
CA GLY A 12 -1.41 0.68 -7.39
C GLY A 12 -0.25 0.84 -6.42
N VAL A 13 0.56 -0.21 -6.24
CA VAL A 13 1.73 -0.20 -5.33
C VAL A 13 2.76 0.84 -5.72
N HIS A 14 3.08 0.98 -7.01
CA HIS A 14 4.06 1.96 -7.50
C HIS A 14 3.72 3.41 -7.11
N LYS A 15 2.44 3.73 -6.91
CA LYS A 15 2.01 5.08 -6.51
C LYS A 15 2.29 5.41 -5.05
N VAL A 16 2.28 4.41 -4.18
CA VAL A 16 2.32 4.59 -2.72
C VAL A 16 3.63 4.11 -2.09
N GLN A 17 4.41 3.26 -2.79
CA GLN A 17 5.68 2.72 -2.27
C GLN A 17 6.75 3.78 -1.99
N GLY A 18 6.61 4.99 -2.52
CA GLY A 18 7.54 6.09 -2.25
C GLY A 18 7.31 6.78 -0.91
N ILE A 19 6.14 6.58 -0.29
CA ILE A 19 5.74 7.22 0.98
C ILE A 19 6.25 6.41 2.18
N VAL A 20 6.40 5.09 2.04
CA VAL A 20 6.79 4.25 3.18
C VAL A 20 8.21 4.56 3.68
N GLU A 21 8.36 4.67 5.00
CA GLU A 21 9.65 4.90 5.62
C GLU A 21 10.43 3.58 5.73
N THR A 22 11.52 3.45 4.96
CA THR A 22 12.32 2.20 4.94
C THR A 22 13.32 2.09 6.10
N LYS A 23 13.63 3.21 6.76
CA LYS A 23 14.64 3.30 7.83
C LYS A 23 14.16 4.28 8.90
N GLY A 24 13.16 3.86 9.67
CA GLY A 24 12.57 4.65 10.74
C GLY A 24 12.56 3.94 12.08
N ALA A 25 12.30 4.70 13.14
CA ALA A 25 12.07 4.15 14.48
C ALA A 25 10.73 3.39 14.59
N MET A 26 9.83 3.57 13.61
CA MET A 26 8.50 2.96 13.57
C MET A 26 8.37 1.95 12.41
N PRO A 27 8.63 0.65 12.64
CA PRO A 27 8.54 -0.38 11.59
C PRO A 27 7.16 -0.52 10.94
N ILE A 28 6.09 -0.04 11.59
CA ILE A 28 4.74 -0.09 11.00
C ILE A 28 4.65 0.77 9.73
N LEU A 29 5.44 1.85 9.63
CA LEU A 29 5.43 2.75 8.47
C LEU A 29 6.19 2.20 7.26
N SER A 30 6.90 1.08 7.40
CA SER A 30 7.56 0.39 6.29
C SER A 30 6.61 -0.54 5.50
N HIS A 31 5.32 -0.56 5.85
CA HIS A 31 4.32 -1.47 5.30
C HIS A 31 3.21 -0.73 4.57
N LEU A 32 2.50 -1.44 3.70
CA LEU A 32 1.30 -0.97 3.02
C LEU A 32 0.06 -1.53 3.71
N LEU A 33 -0.95 -0.69 3.88
CA LEU A 33 -2.28 -1.14 4.28
C LEU A 33 -3.08 -1.50 3.03
N MET A 34 -3.56 -2.76 2.98
CA MET A 34 -4.49 -3.22 1.97
C MET A 34 -5.85 -3.49 2.60
N SER A 35 -6.89 -2.83 2.12
CA SER A 35 -8.27 -3.04 2.57
C SER A 35 -9.18 -3.35 1.38
N THR A 36 -10.17 -4.21 1.60
CA THR A 36 -11.24 -4.43 0.64
C THR A 36 -12.38 -3.47 0.94
N GLU A 37 -12.81 -2.71 -0.05
CA GLU A 37 -13.99 -1.87 0.00
C GLU A 37 -15.10 -2.47 -0.86
N LYS A 38 -16.29 -1.85 -0.89
CA LYS A 38 -17.44 -2.36 -1.66
C LYS A 38 -17.11 -2.61 -3.13
N ASP A 39 -16.32 -1.72 -3.73
CA ASP A 39 -16.08 -1.70 -5.17
C ASP A 39 -14.62 -2.02 -5.57
N GLY A 40 -13.78 -2.46 -4.63
CA GLY A 40 -12.39 -2.77 -4.95
C GLY A 40 -11.45 -2.96 -3.77
N ILE A 41 -10.16 -2.79 -4.04
CA ILE A 41 -9.09 -2.84 -3.05
C ILE A 41 -8.48 -1.44 -2.94
N CYS A 42 -8.33 -0.97 -1.72
CA CYS A 42 -7.61 0.26 -1.39
C CYS A 42 -6.20 -0.10 -0.90
N ILE A 43 -5.17 0.61 -1.40
CA ILE A 43 -3.78 0.46 -0.99
C ILE A 43 -3.32 1.81 -0.44
N GLN A 44 -2.85 1.82 0.80
CA GLN A 44 -2.48 3.04 1.52
C GLN A 44 -1.09 2.91 2.13
N ALA A 45 -0.39 4.04 2.23
CA ALA A 45 0.90 4.21 2.90
C ALA A 45 0.90 5.59 3.57
N THR A 46 1.68 5.75 4.64
CA THR A 46 1.85 7.02 5.35
C THR A 46 3.21 7.06 6.03
N ASP A 47 3.79 8.25 6.09
CA ASP A 47 4.98 8.64 6.83
C ASP A 47 4.65 9.51 8.06
N LEU A 48 3.36 9.72 8.35
CA LEU A 48 2.83 10.58 9.43
C LEU A 48 3.16 12.08 9.30
N GLU A 49 3.68 12.52 8.15
CA GLU A 49 3.84 13.95 7.82
C GLU A 49 2.53 14.62 7.38
#